data_AF-A0A966VUG8-F1
#
_entry.id   AF-A0A966VUG8-F1
#
_cell.length_a   1.000
_cell.length_b   1.000
_cell.length_c   1.000
_cell.angle_alpha   90.00
_cell.angle_beta   90.00
_cell.angle_gamma   90.00
#
_symmetry.space_group_name_H-M   'P 1'
#
loop_
_entity.id
_entity.type
_entity.pdbx_description
1 polymer ?
#
loop_
_entity_poly.entity_id
_entity_poly.type
_entity_poly.pdbx_seq_one_letter_code
_entity_poly.pdbx_strand_id
1 'polypeptide(L)'
;MKVLSLQQLLDQKLKQYNRTSFIPNDPISIPHLFTKPADIEIAGFFAALFAWGNRTTILNKCQDLLDRMDRSPFQFIQQHQPKDLDRFSSF
;
A
#
# COMPACT_ATOMS: atom_id res chain seq x y z
N MET A 1 4.86 17.44 33.93
CA MET A 1 5.12 17.04 32.52
C MET A 1 4.61 18.13 31.60
N LYS A 2 5.43 18.65 30.69
CA LYS A 2 4.98 19.63 29.70
C LYS A 2 4.23 18.87 28.60
N VAL A 3 2.94 19.11 28.47
CA VAL A 3 2.13 18.53 27.39
C VAL A 3 2.60 19.15 26.08
N LEU A 4 2.99 18.32 25.12
CA LEU A 4 3.38 18.79 23.78
C LEU A 4 2.16 19.42 23.10
N SER A 5 2.37 20.48 22.33
CA SER A 5 1.33 20.93 21.40
C SER A 5 1.07 19.85 20.35
N LEU A 6 -0.11 19.87 19.73
CA LEU A 6 -0.44 18.95 18.63
C LEU A 6 0.61 19.02 17.51
N GLN A 7 1.05 20.22 17.15
CA GLN A 7 2.11 20.41 16.15
C GLN A 7 3.41 19.70 16.56
N GLN A 8 3.87 19.91 17.80
CA GLN A 8 5.11 19.29 18.29
C GLN A 8 5.01 17.76 18.32
N LEU A 9 3.85 17.23 18.68
CA LEU A 9 3.57 15.81 18.64
C LEU A 9 3.67 15.26 17.20
N LEU A 10 3.01 15.92 16.25
CA LEU A 10 3.02 15.51 14.84
C LEU A 10 4.42 15.62 14.22
N ASP A 11 5.16 16.69 14.48
CA ASP A 11 6.55 16.86 14.03
C ASP A 11 7.48 15.77 14.59
N GLN A 12 7.28 15.38 15.85
CA GLN A 12 8.01 14.28 16.44
C GLN A 12 7.69 12.95 15.75
N LYS A 13 6.40 12.68 15.45
CA LYS A 13 5.99 11.47 14.75
C LYS A 13 6.47 11.43 13.30
N LEU A 14 6.46 12.57 12.62
CA LEU A 14 7.05 12.72 11.29
C LEU A 14 8.53 12.33 11.32
N LYS A 15 9.32 12.90 12.23
CA LYS A 15 10.75 12.52 12.38
C LYS A 15 10.94 11.05 12.77
N GLN A 16 10.00 10.47 13.52
CA GLN A 16 10.06 9.08 13.94
C GLN A 16 9.78 8.08 12.80
N TYR A 17 8.85 8.39 11.89
CA TYR A 17 8.35 7.42 10.91
C TYR A 17 8.72 7.75 9.46
N ASN A 18 8.95 9.02 9.11
CA ASN A 18 9.33 9.42 7.76
C ASN A 18 10.84 9.21 7.52
N ARG A 19 11.26 7.95 7.52
CA ARG A 19 12.63 7.50 7.23
C ARG A 19 12.59 6.20 6.46
N THR A 20 13.59 6.00 5.60
CA THR A 20 13.68 4.83 4.72
C THR A 20 13.65 3.50 5.48
N SER A 21 14.20 3.44 6.69
CA SER A 21 14.18 2.23 7.53
C SER A 21 12.78 1.83 8.02
N PHE A 22 11.79 2.73 7.94
CA PHE A 22 10.41 2.42 8.30
C PHE A 22 9.62 1.83 7.13
N ILE A 23 10.06 2.06 5.89
CA ILE A 23 9.38 1.64 4.66
C ILE A 23 9.11 0.13 4.62
N PRO A 24 10.07 -0.78 4.91
CA PRO A 24 9.86 -2.21 4.66
C PRO A 24 8.65 -2.84 5.37
N ASN A 25 8.24 -2.25 6.49
CA ASN A 25 7.11 -2.73 7.28
C ASN A 25 5.88 -1.81 7.18
N ASP A 26 5.88 -0.82 6.30
CA ASP A 26 4.81 0.16 6.16
C ASP A 26 4.09 -0.02 4.82
N PRO A 27 2.78 0.23 4.71
CA PRO A 27 2.06 0.14 3.43
C PRO A 27 2.69 0.96 2.30
N ILE A 28 3.47 2.00 2.60
CA ILE A 28 4.25 2.74 1.59
C ILE A 28 5.27 1.86 0.84
N SER A 29 5.66 0.70 1.37
CA SER A 29 6.49 -0.27 0.64
C SER A 29 5.83 -0.80 -0.63
N ILE A 30 4.50 -0.84 -0.68
CA ILE A 30 3.73 -1.43 -1.78
C ILE A 30 3.93 -0.67 -3.11
N PRO A 31 3.74 0.67 -3.18
CA PRO A 31 4.06 1.42 -4.40
C PRO A 31 5.54 1.36 -4.80
N HIS A 32 6.46 1.18 -3.84
CA HIS A 32 7.89 1.05 -4.12
C HIS A 32 8.27 -0.26 -4.85
N LEU A 33 7.34 -1.20 -5.00
CA LEU A 33 7.53 -2.44 -5.75
C LEU A 33 7.53 -2.22 -7.28
N PHE A 34 7.11 -1.05 -7.74
CA PHE A 34 6.89 -0.74 -9.15
C PHE A 34 7.74 0.44 -9.62
N THR A 35 8.01 0.48 -10.92
CA THR A 35 8.76 1.57 -11.58
C THR A 35 7.90 2.37 -12.54
N LYS A 36 6.78 1.80 -13.03
CA LYS A 36 5.84 2.48 -13.90
C LYS A 36 4.91 3.39 -13.08
N PRO A 37 4.78 4.69 -13.41
CA PRO A 37 3.96 5.62 -12.64
C PRO A 37 2.52 5.15 -12.39
N ALA A 38 1.87 4.61 -13.43
CA ALA A 38 0.49 4.13 -13.31
C ALA A 38 0.35 2.94 -12.34
N ASP A 39 1.32 2.03 -12.29
CA ASP A 39 1.30 0.92 -11.33
C ASP A 39 1.58 1.42 -9.90
N ILE A 40 2.50 2.39 -9.76
CA ILE A 40 2.79 3.05 -8.48
C ILE A 40 1.53 3.73 -7.93
N GLU A 41 0.79 4.46 -8.76
CA GLU A 41 -0.44 5.14 -8.38
C GLU A 41 -1.53 4.17 -7.91
N ILE A 42 -1.77 3.10 -8.69
CA ILE A 42 -2.78 2.10 -8.35
C ILE A 42 -2.39 1.32 -7.09
N ALA A 43 -1.14 0.88 -7.00
CA ALA A 43 -0.63 0.17 -5.83
C ALA A 43 -0.67 1.05 -4.57
N GLY A 44 -0.30 2.33 -4.69
CA GLY A 44 -0.40 3.32 -3.62
C GLY A 44 -1.84 3.56 -3.18
N PHE A 45 -2.79 3.62 -4.11
CA PHE A 45 -4.21 3.76 -3.81
C PHE A 45 -4.75 2.58 -2.99
N PHE A 46 -4.48 1.33 -3.41
CA PHE A 46 -4.91 0.16 -2.64
C PHE A 46 -4.21 0.04 -1.29
N ALA A 47 -2.91 0.35 -1.21
CA ALA A 47 -2.19 0.38 0.06
C ALA A 47 -2.81 1.37 1.05
N ALA A 48 -3.20 2.56 0.58
CA ALA A 48 -3.91 3.55 1.40
C ALA A 48 -5.32 3.09 1.79
N LEU A 49 -6.06 2.48 0.86
CA LEU A 49 -7.41 1.97 1.12
C LEU A 49 -7.42 0.87 2.20
N PHE A 50 -6.39 0.03 2.24
CA PHE A 50 -6.24 -1.02 3.24
C PHE A 50 -5.57 -0.55 4.53
N ALA A 51 -5.08 0.69 4.64
CA ALA A 51 -4.24 1.15 5.75
C ALA A 51 -4.97 1.33 7.12
N TRP A 52 -6.01 0.53 7.38
CA TRP A 52 -6.73 0.48 8.65
C TRP A 52 -6.63 -0.92 9.26
N GLY A 53 -6.04 -1.02 10.46
CA GLY A 53 -5.92 -2.28 11.21
C GLY A 53 -4.48 -2.81 11.32
N ASN A 54 -4.34 -4.14 11.32
CA ASN A 54 -3.05 -4.78 11.56
C ASN A 54 -2.13 -4.67 10.33
N ARG A 55 -0.99 -4.00 10.50
CA ARG A 55 0.05 -3.79 9.50
C ARG A 55 0.44 -5.04 8.69
N THR A 56 0.64 -6.18 9.34
CA THR A 56 1.00 -7.43 8.63
C THR A 56 -0.14 -7.89 7.73
N THR A 57 -1.38 -7.85 8.22
CA THR A 57 -2.57 -8.15 7.41
C THR A 57 -2.70 -7.21 6.22
N ILE A 58 -2.43 -5.92 6.41
CA ILE A 58 -2.51 -4.90 5.36
C ILE A 58 -1.52 -5.22 4.24
N LEU A 59 -0.25 -5.47 4.59
CA LEU A 59 0.78 -5.82 3.60
C LEU A 59 0.43 -7.13 2.86
N ASN A 60 -0.01 -8.16 3.59
CA ASN A 60 -0.41 -9.43 2.99
C ASN A 60 -1.58 -9.25 2.01
N LYS A 61 -2.60 -8.45 2.36
CA LYS A 61 -3.74 -8.18 1.47
C LYS A 61 -3.35 -7.35 0.25
N CYS A 62 -2.41 -6.42 0.38
CA CYS A 62 -1.86 -5.69 -0.76
C CYS A 62 -1.12 -6.64 -1.72
N GLN A 63 -0.26 -7.51 -1.19
CA GLN A 63 0.49 -8.45 -2.02
C GLN A 63 -0.42 -9.46 -2.71
N ASP A 64 -1.37 -10.06 -1.98
CA ASP A 64 -2.36 -10.98 -2.54
C ASP A 64 -3.17 -10.31 -3.67
N LEU A 65 -3.62 -9.06 -3.47
CA LEU A 65 -4.31 -8.30 -4.50
C LEU A 65 -3.45 -8.10 -5.76
N LEU A 66 -2.21 -7.65 -5.58
CA LEU A 66 -1.31 -7.34 -6.69
C LEU A 66 -0.81 -8.59 -7.42
N ASP A 67 -0.61 -9.69 -6.71
CA ASP A 67 -0.28 -10.99 -7.31
C ASP A 67 -1.46 -11.53 -8.13
N ARG A 68 -2.70 -11.32 -7.67
CA ARG A 68 -3.91 -11.57 -8.48
C ARG A 68 -4.05 -10.63 -9.68
N MET A 69 -3.27 -9.56 -9.78
CA MET A 69 -3.20 -8.69 -10.96
C MET A 69 -1.92 -8.92 -11.78
N ASP A 70 -1.29 -10.09 -11.65
CA ASP A 70 -0.03 -10.46 -12.34
C ASP A 70 1.12 -9.49 -12.08
N ARG A 71 1.07 -8.75 -10.98
CA ARG A 71 1.98 -7.63 -10.67
C ARG A 71 2.07 -6.61 -11.82
N SER A 72 0.98 -6.42 -12.54
CA SER A 72 0.80 -5.40 -13.58
C SER A 72 -0.59 -4.75 -13.42
N PRO A 73 -0.85 -4.09 -12.28
CA PRO A 73 -2.21 -3.65 -11.92
C PRO A 73 -2.83 -2.68 -12.93
N PHE A 74 -2.06 -1.79 -13.55
CA PHE A 74 -2.56 -0.92 -14.61
C PHE A 74 -3.06 -1.71 -15.82
N GLN A 75 -2.25 -2.66 -16.28
CA GLN A 75 -2.61 -3.47 -17.45
C GLN A 75 -3.81 -4.35 -17.14
N PHE A 76 -3.84 -4.99 -15.97
CA PHE A 76 -4.96 -5.80 -15.52
C PHE A 76 -6.27 -5.00 -15.55
N ILE A 77 -6.29 -3.81 -14.94
CA ILE A 77 -7.48 -2.96 -14.91
C ILE A 77 -7.96 -2.60 -16.33
N GLN A 78 -7.03 -2.29 -17.25
CA GLN A 78 -7.38 -1.89 -18.61
C GLN A 78 -7.79 -3.06 -19.53
N GLN A 79 -7.23 -4.26 -19.34
CA GLN A 79 -7.23 -5.31 -20.35
C GLN A 79 -7.73 -6.67 -19.86
N HIS A 80 -8.12 -6.80 -18.58
CA HIS A 80 -8.63 -8.06 -18.05
C HIS A 80 -9.79 -8.58 -18.92
N GLN A 81 -9.83 -9.90 -19.06
CA GLN A 81 -10.97 -10.63 -19.59
C GLN A 81 -11.85 -11.11 -18.43
N PRO A 82 -13.13 -11.44 -18.67
CA PRO A 82 -14.01 -11.92 -17.60
C PRO A 82 -13.43 -13.10 -16.80
N LYS A 83 -12.74 -14.04 -17.47
CA LYS A 83 -12.07 -15.18 -16.83
C LYS A 83 -10.95 -14.77 -15.86
N ASP A 84 -10.28 -13.65 -16.11
CA ASP A 84 -9.21 -13.17 -15.23
C ASP A 84 -9.76 -12.65 -13.90
N LEU A 85 -11.08 -12.46 -13.77
CA LEU A 85 -11.74 -12.05 -12.52
C LEU A 85 -12.03 -13.23 -11.60
N ASP A 86 -12.02 -14.47 -12.10
CA ASP A 86 -12.31 -15.67 -11.31
C ASP A 86 -11.33 -15.82 -10.14
N ARG A 87 -10.08 -15.38 -10.32
CA ARG A 87 -9.07 -15.36 -9.26
C ARG A 87 -9.39 -14.36 -8.15
N PHE A 88 -10.42 -13.53 -8.24
CA PHE A 88 -10.86 -12.63 -7.16
C PHE A 88 -12.09 -13.15 -6.42
N SER A 89 -12.69 -14.27 -6.84
CA SER A 89 -13.92 -14.79 -6.24
C SER A 89 -13.79 -15.18 -4.76
N SER A 90 -12.57 -15.35 -4.26
CA SER A 90 -12.27 -15.74 -2.87
C SER A 90 -11.46 -14.68 -2.09
N PHE A 91 -11.37 -13.45 -2.60
CA PHE A 91 -10.50 -12.41 -2.04
C PHE A 91 -11.09 -11.73 -0.79
#